data_AF-A0AAD1M618-F1
#
_entry.id   AF-A0AAD1M618-F1
#
_cell.length_a   1.000
_cell.length_b   1.000
_cell.length_c   1.000
_cell.angle_alpha   90.00
_cell.angle_beta   90.00
_cell.angle_gamma   90.00
#
_symmetry.space_group_name_H-M   'P 1'
#
loop_
_entity.id
_entity.type
_entity.pdbx_description
1 polymer ?
#
loop_
_entity_poly.entity_id
_entity_poly.type
_entity_poly.pdbx_seq_one_letter_code
_entity_poly.pdbx_strand_id
1 'polypeptide(L)'
;MTVVSLPRPARVPLAVRRHARAHAADISRMTRYRGGTYSHTVDTIVFTDGSSARTDLIRLNPNIAAYSLDFTGHAPTGPSHYRAADWAAVPNLRTRSHEAEVGWILRNSYPTLTLGELSRRVRAAGYPLGAANIAEHEAIAATQAAIWRFTNDLKLDNRPRNTPVTERRGADGIVFEFDGEPELGGYTVELVSRTAVSLLLQKSSDGVTWSDVTASGLNVHGGHGTYRKPLGVGSTLARTRHGRGGRGYRYYRLVVLGDAPVVVGTVGFWLHGARTYANPDRIVHLYDYLLKGAHDARGQSPAVALVADDASYEDGLVGPLRLEAADDVALAVSQGSLVDADGAELAGAIQAGVEFYVRLRPGTDGVLLTATSNGTGGRVITGVARDEAHSRLTPVALAVPSPLVVDFAIYVQSRRAFVG
;
A
#
# COMPACT_ATOMS: atom_id res chain seq x y z
N MET A 1 41.99 46.62 35.93
CA MET A 1 41.77 46.21 34.54
C MET A 1 40.31 45.88 34.37
N THR A 2 39.56 46.74 33.71
CA THR A 2 38.12 46.55 33.48
C THR A 2 37.97 45.73 32.21
N VAL A 3 37.55 44.47 32.34
CA VAL A 3 37.23 43.62 31.19
C VAL A 3 35.95 44.18 30.58
N VAL A 4 36.08 44.85 29.45
CA VAL A 4 34.95 45.25 28.61
C VAL A 4 34.36 43.96 28.04
N SER A 5 33.29 43.47 28.66
CA SER A 5 32.44 42.45 28.06
C SER A 5 31.76 43.09 26.84
N LEU A 6 32.25 42.74 25.64
CA LEU A 6 31.57 43.05 24.40
C LEU A 6 30.15 42.48 24.48
N PRO A 7 29.10 43.28 24.21
CA PRO A 7 27.74 42.76 24.16
C PRO A 7 27.67 41.70 23.05
N ARG A 8 27.19 40.50 23.38
CA ARG A 8 26.83 39.50 22.37
C ARG A 8 25.87 40.15 21.37
N PRO A 9 26.10 40.05 20.05
CA PRO A 9 25.18 40.58 19.07
C PRO A 9 23.78 40.02 19.31
N ALA A 10 22.79 40.90 19.19
CA ALA A 10 21.40 40.55 19.41
C ALA A 10 20.94 39.61 18.30
N ARG A 11 20.85 38.31 18.61
CA ARG A 11 20.32 37.29 17.70
C ARG A 11 18.92 37.69 17.24
N VAL A 12 18.76 37.89 15.94
CA VAL A 12 17.46 38.22 15.37
C VAL A 12 16.71 36.91 15.08
N PRO A 13 15.50 36.71 15.64
CA PRO A 13 14.73 35.49 15.42
C PRO A 13 14.24 35.39 13.97
N LEU A 14 14.02 34.15 13.54
CA LEU A 14 13.60 33.82 12.17
C LEU A 14 12.16 33.30 12.16
N ALA A 15 11.43 33.58 11.08
CA ALA A 15 10.18 32.89 10.78
C ALA A 15 10.37 31.96 9.58
N VAL A 16 10.01 30.68 9.74
CA VAL A 16 10.08 29.68 8.67
C VAL A 16 8.67 29.27 8.27
N ARG A 17 8.35 29.35 6.97
CA ARG A 17 7.11 28.80 6.40
C ARG A 17 7.44 27.69 5.43
N ARG A 18 6.81 26.52 5.62
CA ARG A 18 7.01 25.32 4.80
C ARG A 18 5.87 25.12 3.82
N HIS A 19 6.19 24.85 2.56
CA HIS A 19 5.24 24.47 1.52
C HIS A 19 5.77 23.29 0.71
N ALA A 20 5.10 22.15 0.76
CA ALA A 20 5.48 20.95 0.02
C ALA A 20 4.64 20.80 -1.26
N ARG A 21 5.28 20.41 -2.37
CA ARG A 21 4.63 20.18 -3.68
C ARG A 21 5.32 19.05 -4.45
N ALA A 22 4.60 18.42 -5.36
CA ALA A 22 5.21 17.49 -6.32
C ALA A 22 5.94 18.30 -7.41
N HIS A 23 7.09 17.81 -7.88
CA HIS A 23 7.72 18.41 -9.06
C HIS A 23 6.98 17.96 -10.33
N ALA A 24 6.18 18.87 -10.90
CA ALA A 24 5.34 18.61 -12.07
C ALA A 24 5.99 19.03 -13.40
N ALA A 25 7.31 19.25 -13.45
CA ALA A 25 7.97 19.73 -14.66
C ALA A 25 7.60 18.84 -15.85
N ASP A 26 7.11 19.48 -16.91
CA ASP A 26 6.62 18.93 -18.18
C ASP A 26 5.26 18.21 -18.23
N ILE A 27 4.52 18.02 -17.12
CA ILE A 27 3.17 17.40 -17.16
C ILE A 27 2.04 18.45 -17.23
N SER A 28 2.20 19.41 -18.15
CA SER A 28 1.31 20.58 -18.19
C SER A 28 -0.07 20.27 -18.80
N ARG A 29 -0.13 19.33 -19.76
CA ARG A 29 -1.34 18.96 -20.48
C ARG A 29 -1.30 17.48 -20.86
N MET A 30 -2.26 16.73 -20.35
CA MET A 30 -2.41 15.31 -20.65
C MET A 30 -3.72 15.10 -21.40
N THR A 31 -3.76 14.13 -22.31
CA THR A 31 -4.98 13.77 -23.02
C THR A 31 -5.18 12.27 -22.95
N ARG A 32 -6.37 11.83 -22.57
CA ARG A 32 -6.79 10.43 -22.73
C ARG A 32 -7.54 10.32 -24.04
N TYR A 33 -7.01 9.58 -25.00
CA TYR A 33 -7.72 9.26 -26.24
C TYR A 33 -8.66 8.07 -26.00
N ARG A 34 -9.70 7.97 -26.85
CA ARG A 34 -10.76 6.94 -26.88
C ARG A 34 -10.37 5.64 -26.17
N GLY A 35 -11.24 5.15 -25.30
CA GLY A 35 -11.15 3.81 -24.70
C GLY A 35 -11.10 2.71 -25.78
N GLY A 36 -9.90 2.47 -26.30
CA GLY A 36 -9.56 1.24 -27.01
C GLY A 36 -9.62 0.09 -26.02
N THR A 37 -9.96 -1.09 -26.55
CA THR A 37 -10.13 -2.38 -25.88
C THR A 37 -9.34 -2.43 -24.58
N TYR A 38 -10.03 -2.64 -23.46
CA TYR A 38 -9.43 -3.13 -22.21
C TYR A 38 -8.21 -3.97 -22.57
N SER A 39 -7.04 -3.69 -21.99
CA SER A 39 -5.87 -4.53 -22.25
C SER A 39 -6.31 -5.99 -22.18
N HIS A 40 -5.84 -6.86 -23.07
CA HIS A 40 -6.18 -8.29 -23.03
C HIS A 40 -5.76 -8.98 -21.70
N THR A 41 -5.14 -8.20 -20.81
CA THR A 41 -4.66 -8.46 -19.46
C THR A 41 -5.53 -7.75 -18.40
N VAL A 42 -6.86 -7.73 -18.54
CA VAL A 42 -7.75 -7.22 -17.48
C VAL A 42 -8.16 -8.35 -16.55
N ASP A 43 -7.82 -8.22 -15.28
CA ASP A 43 -8.40 -9.04 -14.21
C ASP A 43 -9.70 -8.42 -13.70
N THR A 44 -10.59 -9.29 -13.24
CA THR A 44 -11.73 -8.89 -12.41
C THR A 44 -11.42 -9.23 -10.97
N ILE A 45 -11.35 -8.21 -10.13
CA ILE A 45 -11.19 -8.36 -8.68
C ILE A 45 -12.53 -8.25 -7.97
N VAL A 46 -12.63 -8.89 -6.80
CA VAL A 46 -13.81 -8.94 -5.95
C VAL A 46 -13.47 -8.35 -4.58
N PHE A 47 -14.35 -7.50 -4.07
CA PHE A 47 -14.23 -6.85 -2.76
C PHE A 47 -15.09 -7.56 -1.71
N THR A 48 -14.82 -7.29 -0.43
CA THR A 48 -15.53 -7.92 0.68
C THR A 48 -17.01 -7.59 0.76
N ASP A 49 -17.45 -6.49 0.14
CA ASP A 49 -18.87 -6.12 0.03
C ASP A 49 -19.60 -6.84 -1.12
N GLY A 50 -18.90 -7.70 -1.86
CA GLY A 50 -19.41 -8.44 -3.01
C GLY A 50 -19.38 -7.67 -4.33
N SER A 51 -19.00 -6.39 -4.32
CA SER A 51 -18.75 -5.64 -5.54
C SER A 51 -17.53 -6.20 -6.27
N SER A 52 -17.46 -5.96 -7.58
CA SER A 52 -16.35 -6.40 -8.42
C SER A 52 -15.97 -5.33 -9.42
N ALA A 53 -14.69 -5.25 -9.77
CA ALA A 53 -14.22 -4.35 -10.80
C ALA A 53 -13.21 -4.99 -11.73
N ARG A 54 -13.27 -4.53 -12.98
CA ARG A 54 -12.20 -4.72 -13.96
C ARG A 54 -11.15 -3.66 -13.73
N THR A 55 -9.90 -4.09 -13.56
CA THR A 55 -8.78 -3.18 -13.33
C THR A 55 -8.00 -2.97 -14.62
N ASP A 56 -7.60 -1.74 -14.88
CA ASP A 56 -6.83 -1.34 -16.06
C ASP A 56 -5.81 -0.26 -15.69
N LEU A 57 -4.68 -0.23 -16.40
CA LEU A 57 -3.69 0.82 -16.25
C LEU A 57 -3.98 1.92 -17.26
N ILE A 58 -4.45 3.08 -16.76
CA ILE A 58 -4.83 4.20 -17.60
C ILE A 58 -3.58 4.78 -18.26
N ARG A 59 -3.63 4.98 -19.59
CA ARG A 59 -2.58 5.66 -20.35
C ARG A 59 -3.05 7.04 -20.77
N LEU A 60 -2.28 8.07 -20.41
CA LEU A 60 -2.46 9.45 -20.83
C LEU A 60 -1.35 9.84 -21.79
N ASN A 61 -1.62 10.59 -22.86
CA ASN A 61 -0.59 11.16 -23.72
C ASN A 61 0.28 12.16 -22.92
N PRO A 62 1.63 12.10 -22.97
CA PRO A 62 2.51 11.28 -23.82
C PRO A 62 2.98 9.96 -23.20
N ASN A 63 2.06 8.99 -23.05
CA ASN A 63 2.29 7.65 -22.50
C ASN A 63 2.58 7.59 -20.98
N ILE A 64 1.98 8.49 -20.22
CA ILE A 64 1.98 8.50 -18.76
C ILE A 64 1.01 7.43 -18.26
N ALA A 65 1.54 6.47 -17.49
CA ALA A 65 0.75 5.49 -16.77
C ALA A 65 0.06 6.14 -15.56
N ALA A 66 -1.18 5.75 -15.30
CA ALA A 66 -1.96 6.28 -14.19
C ALA A 66 -2.97 5.26 -13.67
N TYR A 67 -3.33 5.40 -12.39
CA TYR A 67 -4.37 4.60 -11.74
C TYR A 67 -5.57 5.47 -11.38
N SER A 68 -6.76 4.87 -11.38
CA SER A 68 -7.99 5.55 -10.96
C SER A 68 -7.95 5.85 -9.46
N LEU A 69 -8.38 7.06 -9.10
CA LEU A 69 -8.57 7.53 -7.73
C LEU A 69 -10.05 7.51 -7.29
N ASP A 70 -10.95 7.08 -8.16
CA ASP A 70 -12.38 6.99 -7.87
C ASP A 70 -12.99 5.76 -8.53
N PHE A 71 -13.36 4.79 -7.71
CA PHE A 71 -14.08 3.59 -8.12
C PHE A 71 -15.39 3.88 -8.88
N THR A 72 -16.07 4.98 -8.57
CA THR A 72 -17.32 5.39 -9.23
C THR A 72 -17.08 6.29 -10.45
N GLY A 73 -15.83 6.63 -10.69
CA GLY A 73 -15.40 7.48 -11.78
C GLY A 73 -15.57 6.79 -13.13
N HIS A 74 -15.91 7.56 -14.14
CA HIS A 74 -16.16 7.06 -15.48
C HIS A 74 -14.88 7.13 -16.32
N ALA A 75 -14.66 6.12 -17.15
CA ALA A 75 -13.68 6.19 -18.21
C ALA A 75 -14.21 7.08 -19.35
N PRO A 76 -13.43 8.02 -19.90
CA PRO A 76 -13.92 8.85 -20.99
C PRO A 76 -14.21 8.04 -22.26
N THR A 77 -15.29 8.41 -22.94
CA THR A 77 -15.77 7.82 -24.20
C THR A 77 -15.20 8.52 -25.44
N GLY A 78 -14.67 9.74 -25.28
CA GLY A 78 -13.97 10.51 -26.30
C GLY A 78 -12.63 11.06 -25.78
N PRO A 79 -11.90 11.83 -26.60
CA PRO A 79 -10.70 12.54 -26.14
C PRO A 79 -11.04 13.46 -24.97
N SER A 80 -10.30 13.33 -23.86
CA SER A 80 -10.51 14.17 -22.67
C SER A 80 -9.20 14.74 -22.15
N HIS A 81 -9.21 16.03 -21.82
CA HIS A 81 -8.06 16.75 -21.33
C HIS A 81 -7.95 16.69 -19.81
N TYR A 82 -6.77 16.27 -19.33
CA TYR A 82 -6.39 16.21 -17.93
C TYR A 82 -5.34 17.27 -17.64
N ARG A 83 -5.44 17.88 -16.46
CA ARG A 83 -4.42 18.79 -15.92
C ARG A 83 -3.83 18.19 -14.65
N ALA A 84 -2.52 18.33 -14.48
CA ALA A 84 -1.88 18.07 -13.21
C ALA A 84 -2.48 18.96 -12.11
N ALA A 85 -2.77 18.35 -10.96
CA ALA A 85 -3.28 19.01 -9.77
C ALA A 85 -2.73 18.34 -8.51
N ASP A 86 -2.78 19.07 -7.39
CA ASP A 86 -2.46 18.53 -6.07
C ASP A 86 -3.55 17.56 -5.59
N TRP A 87 -3.19 16.65 -4.69
CA TRP A 87 -4.13 15.72 -4.04
C TRP A 87 -5.37 16.42 -3.47
N ALA A 88 -5.17 17.56 -2.79
CA ALA A 88 -6.25 18.35 -2.20
C ALA A 88 -7.19 18.99 -3.24
N ALA A 89 -6.81 19.06 -4.52
CA ALA A 89 -7.70 19.54 -5.57
C ALA A 89 -8.78 18.51 -5.93
N VAL A 90 -8.52 17.21 -5.69
CA VAL A 90 -9.40 16.10 -6.04
C VAL A 90 -10.61 16.07 -5.09
N PRO A 91 -11.85 16.34 -5.57
CA PRO A 91 -13.00 16.59 -4.68
C PRO A 91 -13.32 15.46 -3.70
N ASN A 92 -13.30 14.20 -4.16
CA ASN A 92 -13.60 13.02 -3.33
C ASN A 92 -12.47 12.66 -2.34
N LEU A 93 -11.30 13.28 -2.47
CA LEU A 93 -10.12 13.02 -1.63
C LEU A 93 -9.76 14.20 -0.71
N ARG A 94 -10.42 15.35 -0.85
CA ARG A 94 -10.17 16.56 -0.02
C ARG A 94 -10.18 16.29 1.48
N THR A 95 -11.06 15.41 1.92
CA THR A 95 -11.23 15.04 3.33
C THR A 95 -10.39 13.82 3.75
N ARG A 96 -9.65 13.20 2.82
CA ARG A 96 -8.88 11.96 3.04
C ARG A 96 -7.38 12.25 3.09
N SER A 97 -6.78 12.07 4.26
CA SER A 97 -5.33 12.19 4.47
C SER A 97 -4.60 10.88 4.14
N HIS A 98 -4.66 10.44 2.88
CA HIS A 98 -4.03 9.18 2.42
C HIS A 98 -3.03 9.35 1.25
N GLU A 99 -2.62 10.59 0.97
CA GLU A 99 -1.67 10.88 -0.12
C GLU A 99 -0.34 10.14 0.07
N ALA A 100 0.14 10.04 1.32
CA ALA A 100 1.40 9.37 1.65
C ALA A 100 1.35 7.87 1.35
N GLU A 101 0.27 7.20 1.77
CA GLU A 101 0.02 5.79 1.51
C GLU A 101 -0.07 5.50 0.01
N VAL A 102 -0.83 6.31 -0.74
CA VAL A 102 -0.94 6.15 -2.20
C VAL A 102 0.37 6.44 -2.90
N GLY A 103 1.11 7.47 -2.46
CA GLY A 103 2.45 7.76 -2.99
C GLY A 103 3.42 6.60 -2.75
N TRP A 104 3.38 5.97 -1.58
CA TRP A 104 4.19 4.79 -1.28
C TRP A 104 3.82 3.62 -2.18
N ILE A 105 2.52 3.37 -2.39
CA ILE A 105 2.03 2.29 -3.27
C ILE A 105 2.61 2.48 -4.68
N LEU A 106 2.42 3.66 -5.28
CA LEU A 106 2.86 3.94 -6.65
C LEU A 106 4.36 3.72 -6.84
N ARG A 107 5.18 4.13 -5.86
CA ARG A 107 6.64 3.93 -5.91
C ARG A 107 7.07 2.47 -5.76
N ASN A 108 6.27 1.66 -5.08
CA ASN A 108 6.58 0.27 -4.75
C ASN A 108 5.74 -0.73 -5.55
N SER A 109 5.15 -0.28 -6.66
CA SER A 109 4.30 -1.10 -7.53
C SER A 109 4.67 -0.94 -9.00
N TYR A 110 3.96 -1.68 -9.87
CA TYR A 110 4.04 -1.49 -11.31
C TYR A 110 3.37 -0.16 -11.71
N PRO A 111 3.89 0.58 -12.72
CA PRO A 111 5.09 0.32 -13.51
C PRO A 111 6.40 0.90 -12.97
N THR A 112 6.41 1.57 -11.80
CA THR A 112 7.64 2.13 -11.23
C THR A 112 8.67 1.04 -10.92
N LEU A 113 8.22 -0.12 -10.45
CA LEU A 113 9.04 -1.33 -10.35
C LEU A 113 8.73 -2.28 -11.53
N THR A 114 9.79 -2.92 -12.04
CA THR A 114 9.62 -4.02 -13.00
C THR A 114 8.94 -5.21 -12.32
N LEU A 115 8.23 -6.04 -13.09
CA LEU A 115 7.54 -7.23 -12.53
C LEU A 115 8.49 -8.20 -11.82
N GLY A 116 9.72 -8.33 -12.32
CA GLY A 116 10.76 -9.15 -11.69
C GLY A 116 11.21 -8.59 -10.34
N GLU A 117 11.46 -7.28 -10.26
CA GLU A 117 11.81 -6.62 -9.01
C GLU A 117 10.66 -6.68 -8.00
N LEU A 118 9.44 -6.37 -8.44
CA LEU A 118 8.26 -6.44 -7.60
C LEU A 118 8.06 -7.85 -7.01
N SER A 119 8.16 -8.88 -7.84
CA SER A 119 8.04 -10.28 -7.40
C SER A 119 9.15 -10.67 -6.42
N ARG A 120 10.39 -10.18 -6.62
CA ARG A 120 11.50 -10.42 -5.70
C ARG A 120 11.23 -9.80 -4.32
N ARG A 121 10.78 -8.54 -4.27
CA ARG A 121 10.46 -7.85 -3.01
C ARG A 121 9.32 -8.53 -2.25
N VAL A 122 8.25 -8.90 -2.95
CA VAL A 122 7.09 -9.59 -2.35
C VAL A 122 7.51 -10.93 -1.74
N ARG A 123 8.36 -11.72 -2.43
CA ARG A 123 8.92 -12.97 -1.87
C ARG A 123 9.82 -12.71 -0.67
N ALA A 124 10.70 -11.70 -0.74
CA ALA A 124 11.59 -11.33 0.36
C ALA A 124 10.81 -10.91 1.61
N ALA A 125 9.62 -10.33 1.44
CA ALA A 125 8.69 -10.00 2.52
C ALA A 125 7.89 -11.19 3.08
N GLY A 126 8.13 -12.42 2.57
CA GLY A 126 7.53 -13.65 3.09
C GLY A 126 6.23 -14.09 2.42
N TYR A 127 5.78 -13.40 1.35
CA TYR A 127 4.55 -13.77 0.65
C TYR A 127 4.78 -14.87 -0.39
N PRO A 128 3.96 -15.93 -0.43
CA PRO A 128 4.19 -17.09 -1.29
C PRO A 128 3.69 -16.86 -2.73
N LEU A 129 4.58 -16.47 -3.64
CA LEU A 129 4.26 -16.29 -5.07
C LEU A 129 4.53 -17.53 -5.94
N GLY A 130 5.23 -18.52 -5.39
CA GLY A 130 5.85 -19.61 -6.16
C GLY A 130 7.03 -19.12 -7.00
N ALA A 131 7.48 -19.97 -7.93
CA ALA A 131 8.67 -19.72 -8.75
C ALA A 131 8.44 -18.67 -9.85
N ALA A 132 7.24 -18.60 -10.41
CA ALA A 132 6.90 -17.64 -11.47
C ALA A 132 6.66 -16.23 -10.89
N ASN A 133 7.00 -15.22 -11.69
CA ASN A 133 6.78 -13.82 -11.35
C ASN A 133 5.30 -13.43 -11.48
N ILE A 134 4.93 -12.35 -10.78
CA ILE A 134 3.64 -11.67 -10.94
C ILE A 134 3.52 -11.19 -12.38
N ALA A 135 2.40 -11.51 -13.02
CA ALA A 135 2.09 -11.05 -14.37
C ALA A 135 1.60 -9.60 -14.36
N GLU A 136 1.63 -8.93 -15.52
CA GLU A 136 1.26 -7.52 -15.63
C GLU A 136 -0.18 -7.24 -15.15
N HIS A 137 -1.15 -8.08 -15.55
CA HIS A 137 -2.56 -7.97 -15.11
C HIS A 137 -2.68 -8.06 -13.60
N GLU A 138 -2.01 -9.04 -12.99
CA GLU A 138 -2.03 -9.27 -11.55
C GLU A 138 -1.43 -8.06 -10.79
N ALA A 139 -0.34 -7.49 -11.33
CA ALA A 139 0.31 -6.32 -10.75
C ALA A 139 -0.58 -5.07 -10.82
N ILE A 140 -1.19 -4.80 -11.98
CA ILE A 140 -2.13 -3.69 -12.17
C ILE A 140 -3.33 -3.84 -11.22
N ALA A 141 -3.89 -5.05 -11.14
CA ALA A 141 -5.06 -5.32 -10.33
C ALA A 141 -4.82 -5.13 -8.83
N ALA A 142 -3.73 -5.69 -8.30
CA ALA A 142 -3.37 -5.53 -6.90
C ALA A 142 -3.06 -4.08 -6.55
N THR A 143 -2.36 -3.37 -7.44
CA THR A 143 -2.04 -1.94 -7.26
C THR A 143 -3.30 -1.08 -7.23
N GLN A 144 -4.20 -1.28 -8.19
CA GLN A 144 -5.46 -0.53 -8.25
C GLN A 144 -6.35 -0.82 -7.03
N ALA A 145 -6.41 -2.08 -6.58
CA ALA A 145 -7.13 -2.46 -5.35
C ALA A 145 -6.53 -1.78 -4.10
N ALA A 146 -5.20 -1.74 -4.00
CA ALA A 146 -4.50 -1.08 -2.89
C ALA A 146 -4.79 0.44 -2.86
N ILE A 147 -4.83 1.09 -4.02
CA ILE A 147 -5.20 2.52 -4.10
C ILE A 147 -6.66 2.73 -3.67
N TRP A 148 -7.59 1.94 -4.19
CA TRP A 148 -9.01 2.04 -3.84
C TRP A 148 -9.32 1.74 -2.37
N ARG A 149 -8.46 0.97 -1.68
CA ARG A 149 -8.56 0.80 -0.23
C ARG A 149 -8.47 2.13 0.52
N PHE A 150 -7.64 3.07 0.05
CA PHE A 150 -7.42 4.37 0.67
C PHE A 150 -8.33 5.46 0.11
N THR A 151 -8.65 5.40 -1.18
CA THR A 151 -9.45 6.45 -1.85
C THR A 151 -10.95 6.22 -1.78
N ASN A 152 -11.40 4.97 -1.64
CA ASN A 152 -12.81 4.58 -1.72
C ASN A 152 -13.25 3.64 -0.58
N ASP A 153 -12.38 3.30 0.37
CA ASP A 153 -12.62 2.32 1.45
C ASP A 153 -12.98 0.90 0.98
N LEU A 154 -12.62 0.56 -0.26
CA LEU A 154 -12.86 -0.77 -0.81
C LEU A 154 -11.80 -1.76 -0.35
N LYS A 155 -12.22 -2.81 0.35
CA LYS A 155 -11.34 -3.87 0.83
C LYS A 155 -11.39 -5.05 -0.13
N LEU A 156 -10.24 -5.42 -0.72
CA LEU A 156 -10.12 -6.61 -1.56
C LEU A 156 -10.51 -7.84 -0.73
N ASP A 157 -11.28 -8.78 -1.30
CA ASP A 157 -11.58 -10.03 -0.61
C ASP A 157 -10.36 -10.95 -0.60
N ASN A 158 -9.57 -10.82 0.47
CA ASN A 158 -8.37 -11.60 0.77
C ASN A 158 -8.64 -12.68 1.84
N ARG A 159 -9.89 -13.04 2.11
CA ARG A 159 -10.22 -14.06 3.11
C ARG A 159 -9.92 -15.45 2.55
N PRO A 160 -9.08 -16.27 3.23
CA PRO A 160 -8.83 -17.64 2.81
C PRO A 160 -10.12 -18.46 2.92
N ARG A 161 -10.54 -19.07 1.81
CA ARG A 161 -11.75 -19.90 1.70
C ARG A 161 -11.54 -21.33 2.22
N ASN A 162 -10.29 -21.68 2.52
CA ASN A 162 -9.89 -22.95 3.12
C ASN A 162 -9.78 -22.88 4.65
N THR A 163 -10.06 -21.72 5.25
CA THR A 163 -10.08 -21.53 6.70
C THR A 163 -11.53 -21.46 7.17
N PRO A 164 -11.92 -22.25 8.19
CA PRO A 164 -13.25 -22.15 8.77
C PRO A 164 -13.44 -20.81 9.49
N VAL A 165 -14.65 -20.27 9.41
CA VAL A 165 -15.07 -19.08 10.18
C VAL A 165 -15.42 -19.43 11.63
N THR A 166 -15.82 -20.68 11.87
CA THR A 166 -16.14 -21.17 13.22
C THR A 166 -15.59 -22.59 13.40
N GLU A 167 -14.99 -22.84 14.56
CA GLU A 167 -14.63 -24.18 15.04
C GLU A 167 -15.34 -24.46 16.37
N ARG A 168 -16.05 -25.59 16.46
CA ARG A 168 -16.76 -26.01 17.69
C ARG A 168 -16.37 -27.44 18.03
N ARG A 169 -15.79 -27.63 19.21
CA ARG A 169 -15.38 -28.94 19.72
C ARG A 169 -16.48 -29.50 20.64
N GLY A 170 -16.92 -30.71 20.39
CA GLY A 170 -17.93 -31.40 21.18
C GLY A 170 -17.67 -32.90 21.28
N ALA A 171 -18.57 -33.61 21.96
CA ALA A 171 -18.47 -35.06 22.13
C ALA A 171 -18.53 -35.82 20.79
N ASP A 172 -19.30 -35.30 19.83
CA ASP A 172 -19.49 -35.92 18.51
C ASP A 172 -18.38 -35.56 17.50
N GLY A 173 -17.33 -34.86 17.95
CA GLY A 173 -16.20 -34.42 17.13
C GLY A 173 -16.06 -32.90 17.02
N ILE A 174 -15.29 -32.46 16.02
CA ILE A 174 -14.99 -31.04 15.79
C ILE A 174 -15.76 -30.57 14.55
N VAL A 175 -16.64 -29.59 14.74
CA VAL A 175 -17.44 -28.99 13.66
C VAL A 175 -16.77 -27.72 13.16
N PHE A 176 -16.59 -27.65 11.85
CA PHE A 176 -16.02 -26.54 11.11
C PHE A 176 -17.11 -25.93 10.24
N GLU A 177 -17.32 -24.63 10.36
CA GLU A 177 -18.17 -23.85 9.47
C GLU A 177 -17.29 -23.00 8.55
N PHE A 178 -17.59 -22.99 7.26
CA PHE A 178 -16.88 -22.17 6.28
C PHE A 178 -17.74 -21.00 5.80
N ASP A 179 -17.08 -19.93 5.36
CA ASP A 179 -17.75 -18.88 4.61
C ASP A 179 -18.03 -19.37 3.18
N GLY A 180 -19.28 -19.74 2.92
CA GLY A 180 -19.73 -20.33 1.67
C GLY A 180 -19.65 -21.86 1.64
N GLU A 181 -19.48 -22.43 0.45
CA GLU A 181 -19.59 -23.87 0.19
C GLU A 181 -18.31 -24.39 -0.48
N PRO A 182 -17.14 -24.38 0.20
CA PRO A 182 -15.89 -24.84 -0.40
C PRO A 182 -15.92 -26.34 -0.69
N GLU A 183 -15.35 -26.75 -1.83
CA GLU A 183 -15.05 -28.15 -2.08
C GLU A 183 -13.66 -28.46 -1.51
N LEU A 184 -13.60 -29.31 -0.48
CA LEU A 184 -12.34 -29.68 0.17
C LEU A 184 -11.62 -30.77 -0.64
N GLY A 185 -10.32 -30.57 -0.87
CA GLY A 185 -9.41 -31.57 -1.43
C GLY A 185 -8.71 -32.42 -0.38
N GLY A 186 -8.76 -32.01 0.89
CA GLY A 186 -8.31 -32.79 2.04
C GLY A 186 -8.00 -31.98 3.27
N TYR A 187 -7.50 -32.67 4.30
CA TYR A 187 -7.19 -32.08 5.60
C TYR A 187 -5.86 -32.57 6.17
N THR A 188 -5.25 -31.72 7.00
CA THR A 188 -4.14 -32.05 7.89
C THR A 188 -4.64 -31.98 9.33
N VAL A 189 -4.12 -32.84 10.19
CA VAL A 189 -4.50 -32.90 11.60
C VAL A 189 -3.28 -33.20 12.45
N GLU A 190 -3.05 -32.37 13.47
CA GLU A 190 -2.12 -32.68 14.56
C GLU A 190 -2.85 -33.53 15.60
N LEU A 191 -2.21 -34.60 16.04
CA LEU A 191 -2.85 -35.56 16.93
C LEU A 191 -1.86 -36.12 17.95
N VAL A 192 -2.32 -36.23 19.19
CA VAL A 192 -1.65 -36.98 20.27
C VAL A 192 -2.63 -38.03 20.79
N SER A 193 -2.24 -39.30 20.71
CA SER A 193 -3.01 -40.42 21.25
C SER A 193 -2.10 -41.46 21.88
N ARG A 194 -2.59 -42.17 22.91
CA ARG A 194 -1.88 -43.32 23.49
C ARG A 194 -2.17 -44.63 22.74
N THR A 195 -3.31 -44.71 22.07
CA THR A 195 -3.77 -45.88 21.32
C THR A 195 -3.98 -45.54 19.86
N ALA A 196 -4.21 -46.56 19.03
CA ALA A 196 -4.67 -46.31 17.66
C ALA A 196 -6.02 -45.56 17.69
N VAL A 197 -6.20 -44.66 16.72
CA VAL A 197 -7.42 -43.88 16.51
C VAL A 197 -7.76 -43.83 15.03
N SER A 198 -9.04 -43.84 14.72
CA SER A 198 -9.57 -43.60 13.39
C SER A 198 -10.25 -42.23 13.34
N LEU A 199 -9.95 -41.45 12.31
CA LEU A 199 -10.62 -40.18 12.04
C LEU A 199 -11.50 -40.34 10.81
N LEU A 200 -12.67 -39.70 10.83
CA LEU A 200 -13.60 -39.66 9.70
C LEU A 200 -14.09 -38.23 9.48
N LEU A 201 -14.08 -37.78 8.22
CA LEU A 201 -14.65 -36.48 7.87
C LEU A 201 -16.09 -36.67 7.42
N GLN A 202 -16.98 -35.81 7.91
CA GLN A 202 -18.38 -35.73 7.51
C GLN A 202 -18.67 -34.34 6.94
N LYS A 203 -19.72 -34.25 6.12
CA LYS A 203 -20.18 -33.04 5.42
C LYS A 203 -21.67 -32.81 5.67
N SER A 204 -22.06 -31.54 5.72
CA SER A 204 -23.44 -31.12 5.97
C SER A 204 -23.74 -29.75 5.36
N SER A 205 -24.96 -29.56 4.87
CA SER A 205 -25.46 -28.27 4.35
C SER A 205 -26.10 -27.40 5.42
N ASP A 206 -26.63 -28.00 6.49
CA ASP A 206 -27.39 -27.35 7.56
C ASP A 206 -26.68 -27.37 8.92
N GLY A 207 -25.61 -28.17 9.06
CA GLY A 207 -24.89 -28.38 10.31
C GLY A 207 -25.59 -29.33 11.28
N VAL A 208 -26.71 -29.94 10.85
CA VAL A 208 -27.56 -30.83 11.65
C VAL A 208 -27.57 -32.24 11.06
N THR A 209 -27.78 -32.34 9.75
CA THR A 209 -27.83 -33.61 9.02
C THR A 209 -26.45 -33.91 8.43
N TRP A 210 -25.84 -35.00 8.87
CA TRP A 210 -24.45 -35.35 8.53
C TRP A 210 -24.37 -36.55 7.59
N SER A 211 -23.43 -36.49 6.66
CA SER A 211 -23.07 -37.61 5.77
C SER A 211 -21.56 -37.79 5.74
N ASP A 212 -21.11 -39.04 5.62
CA ASP A 212 -19.68 -39.34 5.56
C ASP A 212 -19.07 -38.86 4.23
N VAL A 213 -17.87 -38.30 4.31
CA VAL A 213 -17.05 -38.03 3.13
C VAL A 213 -16.36 -39.33 2.73
N THR A 214 -16.69 -39.84 1.55
CA THR A 214 -16.13 -41.07 1.00
C THR A 214 -14.60 -41.03 1.01
N ALA A 215 -13.99 -42.12 1.46
CA ALA A 215 -12.54 -42.30 1.56
C ALA A 215 -11.80 -41.28 2.45
N SER A 216 -12.50 -40.56 3.34
CA SER A 216 -11.88 -39.61 4.28
C SER A 216 -11.27 -40.25 5.54
N GLY A 217 -11.50 -41.54 5.73
CA GLY A 217 -10.97 -42.32 6.86
C GLY A 217 -9.44 -42.24 6.97
N LEU A 218 -8.94 -41.94 8.15
CA LEU A 218 -7.51 -41.90 8.48
C LEU A 218 -7.25 -42.69 9.77
N ASN A 219 -6.50 -43.77 9.66
CA ASN A 219 -6.08 -44.58 10.81
C ASN A 219 -4.69 -44.16 11.25
N VAL A 220 -4.56 -43.85 12.53
CA VAL A 220 -3.33 -43.34 13.14
C VAL A 220 -2.96 -44.24 14.32
N HIS A 221 -1.70 -44.67 14.38
CA HIS A 221 -1.18 -45.40 15.54
C HIS A 221 -0.98 -44.47 16.74
N GLY A 222 -0.89 -45.04 17.95
CA GLY A 222 -0.55 -44.26 19.14
C GLY A 222 0.77 -43.51 18.97
N GLY A 223 0.81 -42.26 19.42
CA GLY A 223 1.93 -41.35 19.27
C GLY A 223 1.50 -39.89 19.15
N HIS A 224 2.46 -39.04 18.82
CA HIS A 224 2.27 -37.65 18.47
C HIS A 224 2.74 -37.43 17.03
N GLY A 225 1.95 -36.73 16.22
CA GLY A 225 2.36 -36.35 14.88
C GLY A 225 1.36 -35.50 14.12
N THR A 226 1.79 -35.02 12.96
CA THR A 226 0.93 -34.34 11.97
C THR A 226 0.63 -35.30 10.84
N TYR A 227 -0.64 -35.52 10.57
CA TYR A 227 -1.11 -36.46 9.56
C TYR A 227 -1.84 -35.72 8.46
N ARG A 228 -1.70 -36.21 7.23
CA ARG A 228 -2.30 -35.62 6.03
C ARG A 228 -3.20 -36.63 5.35
N LYS A 229 -4.44 -36.23 5.04
CA LYS A 229 -5.42 -37.07 4.35
C LYS A 229 -5.97 -36.37 3.10
N PRO A 230 -5.57 -36.79 1.88
CA PRO A 230 -6.23 -36.36 0.67
C PRO A 230 -7.60 -37.00 0.51
N LEU A 231 -8.50 -36.27 -0.14
CA LEU A 231 -9.85 -36.71 -0.47
C LEU A 231 -9.95 -36.98 -1.97
N GLY A 232 -10.84 -37.90 -2.35
CA GLY A 232 -11.13 -38.17 -3.76
C GLY A 232 -11.77 -36.96 -4.44
N VAL A 233 -11.48 -36.77 -5.72
CA VAL A 233 -12.13 -35.74 -6.57
C VAL A 233 -13.65 -35.88 -6.46
N GLY A 234 -14.36 -34.78 -6.20
CA GLY A 234 -15.82 -34.78 -6.10
C GLY A 234 -16.39 -35.40 -4.81
N SER A 235 -15.57 -35.93 -3.90
CA SER A 235 -16.04 -36.54 -2.64
C SER A 235 -16.78 -35.55 -1.73
N THR A 236 -16.45 -34.26 -1.86
CA THR A 236 -17.05 -33.16 -1.11
C THR A 236 -17.92 -32.25 -1.99
N LEU A 237 -18.23 -32.66 -3.22
CA LEU A 237 -19.09 -31.92 -4.14
C LEU A 237 -20.56 -32.04 -3.73
N ALA A 238 -21.26 -30.92 -3.60
CA ALA A 238 -22.69 -30.86 -3.37
C ALA A 238 -23.46 -30.61 -4.67
N ARG A 239 -22.97 -29.69 -5.52
CA ARG A 239 -23.64 -29.29 -6.77
C ARG A 239 -22.63 -28.95 -7.85
N THR A 240 -22.92 -29.40 -9.08
CA THR A 240 -22.27 -28.94 -10.29
C THR A 240 -23.02 -27.75 -10.88
N ARG A 241 -22.30 -26.73 -11.37
CA ARG A 241 -22.85 -25.68 -12.24
C ARG A 241 -22.02 -25.67 -13.52
N HIS A 242 -22.66 -25.74 -14.67
CA HIS A 242 -21.96 -25.61 -15.95
C HIS A 242 -21.15 -24.30 -15.98
N GLY A 243 -19.84 -24.41 -16.26
CA GLY A 243 -18.94 -23.26 -16.45
C GLY A 243 -18.43 -22.59 -15.17
N ARG A 244 -18.76 -23.08 -13.97
CA ARG A 244 -18.14 -22.64 -12.69
C ARG A 244 -17.69 -23.86 -11.89
N GLY A 245 -16.61 -23.70 -11.12
CA GLY A 245 -16.11 -24.75 -10.23
C GLY A 245 -17.21 -25.30 -9.31
N GLY A 246 -17.09 -26.57 -8.94
CA GLY A 246 -18.02 -27.26 -8.05
C GLY A 246 -18.20 -26.52 -6.72
N ARG A 247 -19.41 -26.60 -6.15
CA ARG A 247 -19.68 -26.13 -4.79
C ARG A 247 -19.74 -27.32 -3.85
N GLY A 248 -19.01 -27.24 -2.75
CA GLY A 248 -19.02 -28.25 -1.69
C GLY A 248 -20.06 -27.93 -0.62
N TYR A 249 -19.67 -28.02 0.65
CA TYR A 249 -20.58 -27.90 1.78
C TYR A 249 -20.15 -26.77 2.71
N ARG A 250 -21.10 -26.17 3.42
CA ARG A 250 -20.81 -25.12 4.41
C ARG A 250 -20.23 -25.69 5.70
N TYR A 251 -20.65 -26.89 6.09
CA TYR A 251 -20.25 -27.51 7.35
C TYR A 251 -19.50 -28.82 7.12
N TYR A 252 -18.42 -28.99 7.86
CA TYR A 252 -17.66 -30.24 7.94
C TYR A 252 -17.48 -30.64 9.40
N ARG A 253 -17.45 -31.95 9.68
CA ARG A 253 -17.22 -32.47 11.02
C ARG A 253 -16.13 -33.52 10.99
N LEU A 254 -15.08 -33.34 11.79
CA LEU A 254 -14.06 -34.36 12.02
C LEU A 254 -14.47 -35.20 13.24
N VAL A 255 -14.87 -36.43 12.98
CA VAL A 255 -15.25 -37.41 14.00
C VAL A 255 -14.01 -38.19 14.40
N VAL A 256 -13.80 -38.32 15.71
CA VAL A 256 -12.72 -39.11 16.30
C VAL A 256 -13.31 -40.42 16.81
N LEU A 257 -12.85 -41.54 16.27
CA LEU A 257 -13.30 -42.88 16.62
C LEU A 257 -12.14 -43.60 17.32
N GLY A 258 -12.29 -43.84 18.62
CA GLY A 258 -11.30 -44.57 19.42
C GLY A 258 -11.76 -44.73 20.86
N ASP A 259 -11.20 -45.73 21.54
CA ASP A 259 -11.60 -46.12 22.90
C ASP A 259 -10.90 -45.32 24.00
N ALA A 260 -9.93 -44.48 23.64
CA ALA A 260 -9.13 -43.68 24.56
C ALA A 260 -9.24 -42.18 24.25
N PRO A 261 -9.03 -41.29 25.25
CA PRO A 261 -8.96 -39.86 25.01
C PRO A 261 -7.86 -39.48 24.01
N VAL A 262 -8.21 -38.65 23.04
CA VAL A 262 -7.31 -38.16 21.99
C VAL A 262 -7.25 -36.63 22.04
N VAL A 263 -6.05 -36.07 21.95
CA VAL A 263 -5.87 -34.62 21.82
C VAL A 263 -5.70 -34.31 20.34
N VAL A 264 -6.67 -33.61 19.77
CA VAL A 264 -6.59 -33.08 18.41
C VAL A 264 -6.09 -31.64 18.48
N GLY A 265 -4.96 -31.37 17.86
CA GLY A 265 -4.38 -30.03 17.76
C GLY A 265 -4.99 -29.25 16.60
N THR A 266 -4.11 -28.66 15.78
CA THR A 266 -4.48 -27.86 14.61
C THR A 266 -5.07 -28.75 13.50
N VAL A 267 -6.19 -28.31 12.93
CA VAL A 267 -6.78 -28.92 11.72
C VAL A 267 -6.72 -27.90 10.59
N GLY A 268 -6.08 -28.29 9.48
CA GLY A 268 -5.94 -27.46 8.28
C GLY A 268 -6.64 -28.10 7.10
N PHE A 269 -7.12 -27.27 6.16
CA PHE A 269 -7.79 -27.74 4.95
C PHE A 269 -7.16 -27.16 3.69
N TRP A 270 -7.25 -27.90 2.59
CA TRP A 270 -6.98 -27.37 1.25
C TRP A 270 -8.16 -27.68 0.33
N LEU A 271 -8.33 -26.85 -0.70
CA LEU A 271 -9.48 -26.94 -1.61
C LEU A 271 -9.18 -27.81 -2.82
N HIS A 272 -10.22 -28.41 -3.38
CA HIS A 272 -10.17 -29.08 -4.67
C HIS A 272 -10.64 -28.12 -5.77
N GLY A 273 -9.81 -27.86 -6.78
CA GLY A 273 -10.16 -27.05 -7.97
C GLY A 273 -10.47 -25.56 -7.72
N ALA A 274 -10.70 -25.15 -6.48
CA ALA A 274 -10.93 -23.77 -6.08
C ALA A 274 -9.64 -23.08 -5.62
N ARG A 275 -9.53 -21.78 -5.92
CA ARG A 275 -8.47 -20.91 -5.42
C ARG A 275 -8.62 -20.69 -3.92
N THR A 276 -7.51 -20.43 -3.23
CA THR A 276 -7.48 -20.12 -1.80
C THR A 276 -8.33 -18.89 -1.47
N TYR A 277 -8.37 -17.92 -2.39
CA TYR A 277 -9.11 -16.68 -2.22
C TYR A 277 -10.17 -16.49 -3.32
N ALA A 278 -11.04 -15.50 -3.16
CA ALA A 278 -11.95 -15.08 -4.23
C ALA A 278 -11.19 -14.47 -5.42
N ASN A 279 -10.05 -13.84 -5.14
CA ASN A 279 -9.12 -13.27 -6.10
C ASN A 279 -7.94 -14.24 -6.36
N PRO A 280 -7.21 -14.13 -7.49
CA PRO A 280 -5.94 -14.84 -7.66
C PRO A 280 -4.98 -14.64 -6.48
N ASP A 281 -4.34 -15.71 -6.00
CA ASP A 281 -3.44 -15.70 -4.85
C ASP A 281 -2.33 -14.63 -4.97
N ARG A 282 -1.74 -14.47 -6.17
CA ARG A 282 -0.71 -13.44 -6.40
C ARG A 282 -1.22 -12.01 -6.26
N ILE A 283 -2.47 -11.75 -6.66
CA ILE A 283 -3.10 -10.43 -6.47
C ILE A 283 -3.27 -10.16 -4.99
N VAL A 284 -3.76 -11.15 -4.23
CA VAL A 284 -3.95 -11.05 -2.78
C VAL A 284 -2.61 -10.79 -2.08
N HIS A 285 -1.59 -11.57 -2.40
CA HIS A 285 -0.27 -11.42 -1.80
C HIS A 285 0.39 -10.07 -2.11
N LEU A 286 0.30 -9.59 -3.35
CA LEU A 286 0.80 -8.27 -3.70
C LEU A 286 -0.02 -7.15 -3.04
N TYR A 287 -1.35 -7.28 -2.97
CA TYR A 287 -2.22 -6.34 -2.28
C TYR A 287 -1.86 -6.22 -0.80
N ASP A 288 -1.71 -7.34 -0.09
CA ASP A 288 -1.35 -7.36 1.33
C ASP A 288 0.06 -6.80 1.57
N TYR A 289 1.03 -7.13 0.71
CA TYR A 289 2.36 -6.52 0.71
C TYR A 289 2.29 -5.00 0.58
N LEU A 290 1.51 -4.50 -0.38
CA LEU A 290 1.38 -3.07 -0.63
C LEU A 290 0.70 -2.34 0.53
N LEU A 291 -0.37 -2.90 1.08
CA LEU A 291 -1.05 -2.30 2.23
C LEU A 291 -0.15 -2.26 3.46
N LYS A 292 0.58 -3.35 3.74
CA LYS A 292 1.51 -3.38 4.86
C LYS A 292 2.53 -2.24 4.75
N GLY A 293 3.20 -2.13 3.61
CA GLY A 293 4.22 -1.10 3.43
C GLY A 293 3.65 0.33 3.41
N ALA A 294 2.44 0.53 2.87
CA ALA A 294 1.76 1.83 2.92
C ALA A 294 1.42 2.25 4.36
N HIS A 295 0.98 1.30 5.20
CA HIS A 295 0.71 1.56 6.61
C HIS A 295 2.00 1.85 7.39
N ASP A 296 3.07 1.09 7.15
CA ASP A 296 4.37 1.32 7.78
C ASP A 296 4.93 2.72 7.40
N ALA A 297 4.73 3.14 6.15
CA ALA A 297 5.17 4.44 5.65
C ALA A 297 4.43 5.64 6.30
N ARG A 298 3.17 5.47 6.71
CA ARG A 298 2.40 6.53 7.39
C ARG A 298 3.06 6.97 8.71
N GLY A 299 3.69 6.02 9.42
CA GLY A 299 4.42 6.30 10.65
C GLY A 299 5.83 6.88 10.44
N GLN A 300 6.34 6.82 9.21
CA GLN A 300 7.73 7.18 8.86
C GLN A 300 7.82 8.40 7.96
N SER A 301 6.72 9.14 7.78
CA SER A 301 6.58 10.24 6.80
C SER A 301 7.88 11.04 6.73
N PRO A 302 8.69 10.90 5.66
CA PRO A 302 9.95 11.60 5.54
C PRO A 302 9.59 12.99 5.03
N ALA A 303 9.02 13.80 5.93
CA ALA A 303 8.88 15.20 5.69
C ALA A 303 10.30 15.73 5.66
N VAL A 304 10.78 16.12 4.47
CA VAL A 304 11.90 17.06 4.42
C VAL A 304 11.48 18.25 5.28
N ALA A 305 12.14 18.38 6.42
CA ALA A 305 11.87 19.39 7.43
C ALA A 305 13.15 20.17 7.68
N LEU A 306 12.98 21.45 8.01
CA LEU A 306 14.07 22.36 8.30
C LEU A 306 14.04 22.63 9.81
N VAL A 307 15.07 22.17 10.50
CA VAL A 307 15.30 22.47 11.91
C VAL A 307 16.02 23.80 11.98
N ALA A 308 15.38 24.77 12.64
CA ALA A 308 15.86 26.15 12.74
C ALA A 308 15.78 26.69 14.18
N ASP A 309 15.68 25.80 15.18
CA ASP A 309 15.43 26.16 16.58
C ASP A 309 16.55 27.04 17.16
N ASP A 310 17.80 26.77 16.76
CA ASP A 310 18.99 27.54 17.15
C ASP A 310 19.40 28.59 16.10
N ALA A 311 18.66 28.68 14.99
CA ALA A 311 19.02 29.51 13.87
C ALA A 311 18.77 31.00 14.18
N SER A 312 19.74 31.84 13.85
CA SER A 312 19.62 33.29 13.96
C SER A 312 20.23 33.98 12.76
N TYR A 313 19.90 35.26 12.60
CA TYR A 313 20.58 36.13 11.64
C TYR A 313 21.68 36.92 12.33
N GLU A 314 22.90 36.81 11.81
CA GLU A 314 24.11 37.52 12.26
C GLU A 314 25.00 37.82 11.05
N ASP A 315 25.41 39.08 10.88
CA ASP A 315 26.36 39.52 9.83
C ASP A 315 26.09 39.02 8.40
N GLY A 316 24.81 39.00 7.98
CA GLY A 316 24.41 38.55 6.64
C GLY A 316 24.27 37.03 6.50
N LEU A 317 24.48 36.28 7.58
CA LEU A 317 24.41 34.82 7.64
C LEU A 317 23.19 34.37 8.45
N VAL A 318 22.47 33.37 7.93
CA VAL A 318 21.33 32.73 8.59
C VAL A 318 21.71 31.30 8.94
N GLY A 319 21.72 30.96 10.23
CA GLY A 319 21.95 29.58 10.70
C GLY A 319 22.32 29.49 12.18
N PRO A 320 22.69 28.30 12.68
CA PRO A 320 22.77 27.03 11.93
C PRO A 320 21.40 26.48 11.55
N LEU A 321 21.29 25.89 10.35
CA LEU A 321 20.11 25.17 9.86
C LEU A 321 20.46 23.69 9.66
N ARG A 322 19.51 22.79 9.89
CA ARG A 322 19.67 21.35 9.59
C ARG A 322 18.45 20.82 8.84
N LEU A 323 18.66 19.85 7.95
CA LEU A 323 17.58 19.11 7.31
C LEU A 323 17.33 17.78 8.03
N GLU A 324 16.08 17.50 8.31
CA GLU A 324 15.62 16.14 8.61
C GLU A 324 15.03 15.53 7.34
N ALA A 325 15.63 14.44 6.87
CA ALA A 325 15.20 13.69 5.69
C ALA A 325 15.74 12.25 5.77
N ALA A 326 15.11 11.32 5.05
CA ALA A 326 15.54 9.92 4.97
C ALA A 326 16.70 9.68 4.00
N ASP A 327 16.85 10.56 3.00
CA ASP A 327 17.82 10.49 1.92
C ASP A 327 18.47 11.87 1.73
N ASP A 328 19.59 11.93 1.00
CA ASP A 328 20.24 13.19 0.65
C ASP A 328 19.31 14.13 -0.15
N VAL A 329 19.41 15.42 0.14
CA VAL A 329 18.50 16.44 -0.39
C VAL A 329 19.27 17.50 -1.16
N ALA A 330 18.91 17.72 -2.42
CA ALA A 330 19.45 18.84 -3.19
C ALA A 330 18.80 20.15 -2.71
N LEU A 331 19.62 21.13 -2.32
CA LEU A 331 19.16 22.46 -1.92
C LEU A 331 19.47 23.51 -2.99
N ALA A 332 18.50 24.38 -3.24
CA ALA A 332 18.66 25.58 -4.04
C ALA A 332 18.21 26.80 -3.24
N VAL A 333 18.94 27.91 -3.38
CA VAL A 333 18.62 29.17 -2.70
C VAL A 333 18.29 30.24 -3.74
N SER A 334 17.16 30.91 -3.57
CA SER A 334 16.68 31.94 -4.51
C SER A 334 17.55 33.20 -4.55
N GLN A 335 18.06 33.64 -3.39
CA GLN A 335 18.82 34.88 -3.22
C GLN A 335 19.93 34.68 -2.16
N GLY A 336 21.12 34.28 -2.60
CA GLY A 336 22.25 34.04 -1.69
C GLY A 336 23.15 32.90 -2.14
N SER A 337 23.96 32.38 -1.22
CA SER A 337 24.65 31.10 -1.36
C SER A 337 24.52 30.25 -0.10
N LEU A 338 24.61 28.93 -0.26
CA LEU A 338 24.65 27.97 0.84
C LEU A 338 26.10 27.77 1.26
N VAL A 339 26.37 27.76 2.55
CA VAL A 339 27.72 27.56 3.09
C VAL A 339 27.73 26.60 4.28
N ASP A 340 28.86 25.97 4.52
CA ASP A 340 29.09 25.17 5.72
C ASP A 340 29.47 26.03 6.95
N ALA A 341 29.77 25.38 8.07
CA ALA A 341 30.20 26.05 9.30
C ALA A 341 31.54 26.80 9.18
N ASP A 342 32.38 26.40 8.22
CA ASP A 342 33.66 27.06 7.92
C ASP A 342 33.50 28.21 6.91
N GLY A 343 32.28 28.42 6.40
CA GLY A 343 31.93 29.46 5.44
C GLY A 343 32.24 29.13 3.98
N ALA A 344 32.65 27.89 3.69
CA ALA A 344 32.88 27.41 2.34
C ALA A 344 31.54 27.10 1.64
N GLU A 345 31.47 27.35 0.33
CA GLU A 345 30.22 27.18 -0.41
C GLU A 345 29.84 25.70 -0.57
N LEU A 346 28.60 25.38 -0.24
CA LEU A 346 28.00 24.07 -0.44
C LEU A 346 27.36 23.99 -1.82
N ALA A 347 27.77 22.98 -2.59
CA ALA A 347 27.19 22.68 -3.90
C ALA A 347 26.68 21.22 -3.93
N GLY A 348 25.49 21.02 -4.48
CA GLY A 348 24.91 19.68 -4.66
C GLY A 348 23.98 19.24 -3.53
N ALA A 349 23.89 17.93 -3.31
CA ALA A 349 23.03 17.34 -2.29
C ALA A 349 23.68 17.40 -0.91
N ILE A 350 22.88 17.71 0.10
CA ILE A 350 23.29 17.78 1.50
C ILE A 350 22.69 16.59 2.25
N GLN A 351 23.52 15.92 3.04
CA GLN A 351 23.12 14.81 3.89
C GLN A 351 22.25 15.30 5.05
N ALA A 352 21.22 14.53 5.40
CA ALA A 352 20.38 14.84 6.55
C ALA A 352 21.20 14.96 7.85
N GLY A 353 20.83 15.93 8.69
CA GLY A 353 21.49 16.23 9.97
C GLY A 353 22.72 17.13 9.88
N VAL A 354 23.29 17.36 8.68
CA VAL A 354 24.44 18.26 8.51
C VAL A 354 24.00 19.71 8.69
N GLU A 355 24.79 20.48 9.44
CA GLU A 355 24.59 21.91 9.62
C GLU A 355 25.01 22.68 8.37
N PHE A 356 24.17 23.62 7.95
CA PHE A 356 24.48 24.57 6.90
C PHE A 356 23.94 25.95 7.24
N TYR A 357 24.43 26.95 6.52
CA TYR A 357 24.07 28.34 6.67
C TYR A 357 23.66 28.93 5.31
N VAL A 358 22.81 29.95 5.34
CA VAL A 358 22.45 30.73 4.15
C VAL A 358 23.08 32.10 4.25
N ARG A 359 23.98 32.42 3.32
CA ARG A 359 24.52 33.77 3.14
C ARG A 359 23.55 34.57 2.29
N LEU A 360 22.86 35.54 2.90
CA LEU A 360 21.89 36.39 2.21
C LEU A 360 22.59 37.39 1.30
N ARG A 361 21.92 37.75 0.19
CA ARG A 361 22.36 38.92 -0.58
C ARG A 361 22.11 40.20 0.23
N PRO A 362 23.01 41.21 0.19
CA PRO A 362 22.79 42.47 0.87
C PRO A 362 21.44 43.11 0.50
N GLY A 363 20.70 43.62 1.50
CA GLY A 363 19.41 44.28 1.30
C GLY A 363 18.21 43.34 1.15
N THR A 364 18.34 42.06 1.54
CA THR A 364 17.23 41.10 1.56
C THR A 364 16.82 40.73 2.98
N ASP A 365 15.52 40.78 3.28
CA ASP A 365 14.95 40.47 4.60
C ASP A 365 14.41 39.02 4.68
N GLY A 366 14.63 38.23 3.63
CA GLY A 366 14.19 36.85 3.57
C GLY A 366 14.71 36.12 2.34
N VAL A 367 14.58 34.80 2.37
CA VAL A 367 15.08 33.89 1.34
C VAL A 367 14.15 32.70 1.16
N LEU A 368 13.99 32.26 -0.08
CA LEU A 368 13.37 30.98 -0.40
C LEU A 368 14.46 29.92 -0.57
N LEU A 369 14.39 28.90 0.27
CA LEU A 369 15.18 27.68 0.18
C LEU A 369 14.31 26.57 -0.40
N THR A 370 14.69 26.03 -1.55
CA THR A 370 13.98 24.93 -2.22
C THR A 370 14.76 23.65 -2.02
N ALA A 371 14.15 22.70 -1.32
CA ALA A 371 14.69 21.38 -1.06
C ALA A 371 14.04 20.36 -2.01
N THR A 372 14.86 19.63 -2.76
CA THR A 372 14.41 18.60 -3.70
C THR A 372 14.94 17.25 -3.22
N SER A 373 14.03 16.35 -2.85
CA SER A 373 14.35 14.98 -2.47
C SER A 373 13.79 14.01 -3.51
N ASN A 374 14.66 13.14 -4.01
CA ASN A 374 14.28 12.01 -4.87
C ASN A 374 13.74 10.82 -4.06
N GLY A 375 13.73 10.95 -2.73
CA GLY A 375 13.47 9.90 -1.77
C GLY A 375 12.00 9.55 -1.56
N THR A 376 11.79 8.69 -0.56
CA THR A 376 10.53 8.03 -0.16
C THR A 376 9.35 8.95 0.19
N GLY A 377 9.48 10.28 0.08
CA GLY A 377 8.48 11.30 0.44
C GLY A 377 7.67 11.92 -0.71
N GLY A 378 7.83 11.45 -1.96
CA GLY A 378 7.17 12.03 -3.14
C GLY A 378 5.65 12.20 -2.97
N ARG A 379 5.15 13.41 -3.26
CA ARG A 379 3.72 13.73 -3.37
C ARG A 379 3.09 13.08 -4.60
N VAL A 380 1.79 12.82 -4.56
CA VAL A 380 1.08 12.20 -5.68
C VAL A 380 0.70 13.28 -6.69
N ILE A 381 1.21 13.20 -7.91
CA ILE A 381 0.69 14.03 -9.00
C ILE A 381 -0.66 13.46 -9.42
N THR A 382 -1.72 14.26 -9.30
CA THR A 382 -3.05 13.86 -9.76
C THR A 382 -3.38 14.47 -11.11
N GLY A 383 -4.13 13.75 -11.93
CA GLY A 383 -4.74 14.27 -13.15
C GLY A 383 -6.23 14.46 -12.94
N VAL A 384 -6.74 15.67 -13.15
CA VAL A 384 -8.18 15.98 -13.10
C VAL A 384 -8.66 16.43 -14.47
N ALA A 385 -9.78 15.88 -14.93
CA ALA A 385 -10.40 16.26 -16.19
C ALA A 385 -10.96 17.70 -16.13
N ARG A 386 -10.78 18.47 -17.21
CA ARG A 386 -11.20 19.88 -17.29
C ARG A 386 -12.60 20.14 -17.87
N ASP A 387 -13.25 19.13 -18.43
CA ASP A 387 -14.54 19.33 -19.08
C ASP A 387 -15.69 19.37 -18.06
N GLU A 388 -16.42 20.49 -18.00
CA GLU A 388 -17.58 20.66 -17.12
C GLU A 388 -18.72 19.69 -17.47
N ALA A 389 -18.86 19.32 -18.74
CA ALA A 389 -19.78 18.26 -19.19
C ALA A 389 -19.36 16.84 -18.74
N HIS A 390 -18.13 16.69 -18.26
CA HIS A 390 -17.47 15.44 -17.92
C HIS A 390 -17.01 15.39 -16.45
N SER A 391 -17.71 16.08 -15.55
CA SER A 391 -17.43 16.12 -14.11
C SER A 391 -17.43 14.76 -13.38
N ARG A 392 -17.86 13.68 -14.06
CA ARG A 392 -17.85 12.29 -13.57
C ARG A 392 -16.63 11.47 -14.02
N LEU A 393 -15.70 12.04 -14.79
CA LEU A 393 -14.50 11.31 -15.19
C LEU A 393 -13.63 11.01 -13.97
N THR A 394 -13.05 9.82 -13.94
CA THR A 394 -12.19 9.43 -12.83
C THR A 394 -11.00 10.39 -12.71
N PRO A 395 -10.75 11.03 -11.55
CA PRO A 395 -9.43 11.55 -11.26
C PRO A 395 -8.43 10.38 -11.27
N VAL A 396 -7.18 10.69 -11.58
CA VAL A 396 -6.14 9.66 -11.68
C VAL A 396 -4.89 10.06 -10.91
N ALA A 397 -4.17 9.09 -10.37
CA ALA A 397 -2.82 9.26 -9.84
C ALA A 397 -1.81 8.84 -10.89
N LEU A 398 -0.87 9.71 -11.22
CA LEU A 398 0.17 9.42 -12.20
C LEU A 398 1.23 8.52 -11.57
N ALA A 399 1.53 7.39 -12.23
CA ALA A 399 2.57 6.46 -11.82
C ALA A 399 3.93 6.88 -12.40
N VAL A 400 4.31 8.13 -12.13
CA VAL A 400 5.61 8.69 -12.50
C VAL A 400 6.44 8.93 -11.24
N PRO A 401 7.75 8.61 -11.25
CA PRO A 401 8.64 9.11 -10.22
C PRO A 401 8.64 10.64 -10.27
N SER A 402 8.18 11.29 -9.19
CA SER A 402 8.26 12.73 -9.04
C SER A 402 9.03 13.04 -7.76
N PRO A 403 10.15 13.80 -7.85
CA PRO A 403 10.84 14.30 -6.66
C PRO A 403 9.89 15.10 -5.78
N LEU A 404 10.01 14.94 -4.46
CA LEU A 404 9.38 15.84 -3.50
C LEU A 404 10.14 17.16 -3.52
N VAL A 405 9.41 18.26 -3.74
CA VAL A 405 9.95 19.62 -3.62
C VAL A 405 9.32 20.29 -2.41
N VAL A 406 10.15 20.77 -1.49
CA VAL A 406 9.72 21.51 -0.30
C VAL A 406 10.35 22.89 -0.33
N ASP A 407 9.51 23.90 -0.37
CA ASP A 407 9.88 25.29 -0.31
C ASP A 407 9.81 25.77 1.14
N PHE A 408 10.94 26.28 1.66
CA PHE A 408 11.06 26.92 2.97
C PHE A 408 11.28 28.42 2.75
N ALA A 409 10.27 29.22 3.06
CA ALA A 409 10.41 30.68 3.09
C ALA A 409 10.90 31.09 4.48
N ILE A 410 12.11 31.65 4.54
CA ILE A 410 12.77 32.09 5.77
C ILE A 410 12.77 33.61 5.78
N TYR A 411 12.28 34.21 6.87
CA TYR A 411 12.21 35.66 7.05
C TYR A 411 12.99 36.07 8.30
N VAL A 412 13.78 37.13 8.18
CA VAL A 412 14.42 37.78 9.32
C VAL A 412 13.38 38.67 9.99
N GLN A 413 13.03 38.39 11.25
CA GLN A 413 12.04 39.20 11.94
C GLN A 413 12.66 40.54 12.35
N SER A 414 12.36 41.61 11.63
CA SER A 414 12.79 42.94 12.02
C SER A 414 12.19 43.28 13.39
N ARG A 415 13.03 43.66 14.37
CA ARG A 415 12.54 44.41 15.53
C ARG A 415 11.98 45.73 15.01
N ARG A 416 10.66 45.84 14.87
CA ARG A 416 10.02 47.15 14.91
C ARG A 416 10.31 47.70 16.31
N ALA A 417 11.25 48.63 16.40
CA ALA A 417 11.33 49.52 17.54
C ALA A 417 9.95 50.17 17.67
N PHE A 418 9.25 49.88 18.75
CA PHE A 418 8.16 50.72 19.22
C PHE A 418 8.81 52.08 19.52
N VAL A 419 8.66 53.02 18.60
CA VAL A 419 8.79 54.44 18.93
C VAL A 419 7.39 54.88 19.32
N GLY A 420 7.18 54.97 20.63
CA GLY A 420 6.04 55.59 21.29
C GLY A 420 6.56 56.35 22.49
#